data_AF-A0A4U2ZU25-F1
#
_entry.id   AF-A0A4U2ZU25-F1
#
_cell.length_a   1.000
_cell.length_b   1.000
_cell.length_c   1.000
_cell.angle_alpha   90.00
_cell.angle_beta   90.00
_cell.angle_gamma   90.00
#
_symmetry.space_group_name_H-M   'P 1'
#
loop_
_entity.id
_entity.type
_entity.pdbx_description
1 polymer ?
#
loop_
_entity_poly.entity_id
_entity_poly.type
_entity_poly.pdbx_seq_one_letter_code
_entity_poly.pdbx_strand_id
1 'polypeptide(L)'
;YLTSKTGGEIYLKLENMQLTGSFKFRGAFNKISQLTNEEKERGVIACSAGNHAQGVALSSHLLKIKSKIVMPISAPQAKVDATRGYGSEVILYGDTFDD
;
A
#
# COMPACT_ATOMS: atom_id res chain seq x y z
N TYR A 1 10.29 -9.92 28.60
CA TYR A 1 9.06 -9.39 29.24
C TYR A 1 7.82 -10.20 28.90
N LEU A 2 7.41 -10.30 27.62
CA LEU A 2 6.19 -11.05 27.25
C LEU A 2 6.31 -12.54 27.60
N THR A 3 7.38 -13.21 27.14
CA THR A 3 7.68 -14.62 27.48
C THR A 3 7.66 -14.87 29.00
N SER A 4 8.26 -13.98 29.79
CA SER A 4 8.29 -14.09 31.25
C SER A 4 6.94 -13.85 31.92
N LYS A 5 6.01 -13.14 31.27
CA LYS A 5 4.66 -12.86 31.80
C LYS A 5 3.66 -13.98 31.49
N THR A 6 3.87 -14.72 30.41
CA THR A 6 2.94 -15.76 29.94
C THR A 6 3.40 -17.19 30.23
N GLY A 7 4.68 -17.38 30.56
CA GLY A 7 5.25 -18.71 30.82
C GLY A 7 5.51 -19.53 29.55
N GLY A 8 5.35 -18.94 28.36
CA GLY A 8 5.63 -19.57 27.07
C GLY A 8 6.49 -18.67 26.17
N GLU A 9 7.25 -19.25 25.23
CA GLU A 9 8.06 -18.49 24.30
C GLU A 9 7.20 -17.66 23.33
N ILE A 10 7.36 -16.33 23.37
CA ILE A 10 6.64 -15.41 22.49
C ILE A 10 7.61 -14.77 21.50
N TYR A 11 7.28 -14.90 20.21
CA TYR A 11 7.97 -14.27 19.10
C TYR A 11 7.03 -13.29 18.39
N LEU A 12 7.54 -12.12 18.02
CA LEU A 12 6.78 -11.11 17.28
C LEU A 12 7.31 -10.99 15.86
N LYS A 13 6.43 -11.18 14.87
CA LYS A 13 6.77 -10.91 13.48
C LYS A 13 6.49 -9.44 13.17
N LEU A 14 7.54 -8.62 13.21
CA LEU A 14 7.49 -7.16 13.09
C LEU A 14 7.26 -6.67 11.65
N GLU A 15 6.11 -6.98 11.06
CA GLU A 15 5.76 -6.52 9.71
C GLU A 15 5.59 -4.99 9.61
N ASN A 16 5.50 -4.28 10.73
CA ASN A 16 5.55 -2.82 10.79
C ASN A 16 6.92 -2.25 10.35
N MET A 17 7.99 -3.05 10.31
CA MET A 17 9.31 -2.67 9.81
C MET A 17 9.50 -2.91 8.31
N GLN A 18 8.49 -3.44 7.62
CA GLN A 18 8.54 -3.64 6.17
C GLN A 18 8.49 -2.29 5.45
N LEU A 19 8.89 -2.28 4.18
CA LEU A 19 8.62 -1.17 3.25
C LEU A 19 7.15 -0.75 3.36
N THR A 20 6.89 0.56 3.35
CA THR A 20 5.56 1.16 3.57
C THR A 20 4.96 0.92 4.97
N GLY A 21 5.76 0.45 5.93
CA GLY A 21 5.36 0.29 7.33
C GLY A 21 4.36 -0.84 7.60
N SER A 22 4.17 -1.77 6.67
CA SER A 22 3.26 -2.90 6.84
C SER A 22 3.52 -4.06 5.88
N PHE A 23 2.90 -5.21 6.14
CA PHE A 23 2.97 -6.39 5.26
C PHE A 23 2.35 -6.19 3.86
N LYS A 24 1.53 -5.14 3.66
CA LYS A 24 0.74 -4.95 2.43
C LYS A 24 1.60 -4.76 1.17
N PHE A 25 2.83 -4.27 1.32
CA PHE A 25 3.81 -4.21 0.22
C PHE A 25 4.02 -5.58 -0.45
N ARG A 26 4.12 -6.65 0.34
CA ARG A 26 4.46 -7.99 -0.18
C ARG A 26 3.44 -8.49 -1.21
N GLY A 27 2.15 -8.41 -0.86
CA GLY A 27 1.08 -8.86 -1.74
C GLY A 27 0.92 -7.96 -2.97
N ALA A 28 1.01 -6.65 -2.78
CA ALA A 28 0.95 -5.69 -3.88
C ALA A 28 2.06 -5.92 -4.89
N PHE A 29 3.32 -6.03 -4.42
CA PHE A 29 4.47 -6.27 -5.29
C PHE A 29 4.33 -7.57 -6.06
N ASN A 30 4.00 -8.67 -5.36
CA ASN A 30 3.85 -9.97 -5.99
C ASN A 30 2.77 -9.98 -7.08
N LYS A 31 1.61 -9.37 -6.84
CA LYS A 31 0.54 -9.34 -7.85
C LYS A 31 0.94 -8.46 -9.05
N ILE A 32 1.50 -7.27 -8.81
CA ILE A 32 1.84 -6.32 -9.87
C ILE A 32 3.03 -6.82 -10.70
N SER A 33 4.01 -7.50 -10.09
CA SER A 33 5.15 -8.07 -10.82
C SER A 33 4.73 -9.14 -11.83
N GLN A 34 3.65 -9.86 -11.54
CA GLN A 34 3.10 -10.94 -12.37
C GLN A 34 2.16 -10.46 -13.49
N LEU A 35 1.89 -9.17 -13.59
CA LEU A 35 1.12 -8.63 -14.71
C LEU A 35 1.84 -8.87 -16.03
N THR A 36 1.06 -9.16 -17.07
CA THR A 36 1.52 -9.21 -18.46
C THR A 36 2.00 -7.83 -18.92
N ASN A 37 2.76 -7.77 -20.02
CA ASN A 37 3.24 -6.49 -20.54
C ASN A 37 2.07 -5.57 -20.96
N GLU A 38 1.02 -6.14 -21.55
CA GLU A 38 -0.19 -5.39 -21.93
C GLU A 38 -0.89 -4.78 -20.72
N GLU A 39 -1.06 -5.53 -19.63
CA GLU A 39 -1.62 -5.00 -18.38
C GLU A 39 -0.72 -3.92 -17.76
N LYS A 40 0.61 -4.09 -17.81
CA LYS A 40 1.57 -3.11 -17.29
C LYS A 40 1.51 -1.80 -18.05
N GLU A 41 1.34 -1.84 -19.38
CA GLU A 41 1.18 -0.64 -20.22
C GLU A 41 -0.10 0.13 -19.89
N ARG A 42 -1.19 -0.58 -19.58
CA ARG A 42 -2.46 0.04 -19.13
C ARG A 42 -2.35 0.69 -17.75
N GLY A 43 -1.42 0.22 -16.91
CA GLY A 43 -1.25 0.66 -15.53
C GLY A 43 -2.23 0.00 -14.56
N VAL A 44 -2.12 0.38 -13.29
CA VAL A 44 -2.94 -0.19 -12.21
C VAL A 44 -3.75 0.87 -11.48
N ILE A 45 -4.88 0.45 -10.90
CA ILE A 45 -5.70 1.28 -10.03
C ILE A 45 -6.06 0.54 -8.75
N ALA A 46 -6.14 1.25 -7.63
CA ALA A 46 -6.68 0.74 -6.38
C ALA A 46 -7.44 1.84 -5.62
N CYS A 47 -8.49 1.46 -4.88
CA CYS A 47 -9.11 2.32 -3.88
C CYS A 47 -8.57 1.96 -2.50
N SER A 48 -7.86 2.89 -1.85
CA SER A 48 -7.35 2.73 -0.48
C SER A 48 -6.78 4.05 0.02
N ALA A 49 -7.10 4.42 1.27
CA ALA A 49 -6.47 5.55 1.97
C ALA A 49 -5.49 5.09 3.07
N GLY A 50 -4.70 4.04 2.83
CA GLY A 50 -3.87 3.44 3.88
C GLY A 50 -2.76 2.51 3.41
N ASN A 51 -2.45 1.50 4.21
CA ASN A 51 -1.31 0.59 4.01
C ASN A 51 -1.30 -0.08 2.62
N HIS A 52 -2.48 -0.42 2.09
CA HIS A 52 -2.56 -1.02 0.75
C HIS A 52 -2.24 0.00 -0.34
N ALA A 53 -2.72 1.25 -0.23
CA ALA A 53 -2.38 2.34 -1.12
C ALA A 53 -0.87 2.52 -1.28
N GLN A 54 -0.15 2.60 -0.17
CA GLN A 54 1.30 2.76 -0.17
C GLN A 54 1.99 1.51 -0.71
N GLY A 55 1.50 0.31 -0.36
CA GLY A 55 1.99 -0.94 -0.92
C GLY A 55 1.89 -1.00 -2.45
N VAL A 56 0.75 -0.62 -3.02
CA VAL A 56 0.55 -0.53 -4.48
C VAL A 56 1.43 0.56 -5.06
N ALA A 57 1.44 1.75 -4.47
CA ALA A 57 2.19 2.89 -4.98
C ALA A 57 3.70 2.62 -5.07
N LEU A 58 4.31 2.13 -4.00
CA LEU A 58 5.73 1.77 -4.01
C LEU A 58 6.01 0.60 -4.98
N SER A 59 5.13 -0.39 -5.05
CA SER A 59 5.32 -1.53 -5.97
C SER A 59 5.31 -1.08 -7.42
N SER A 60 4.33 -0.25 -7.80
CA SER A 60 4.21 0.33 -9.13
C SER A 60 5.40 1.22 -9.47
N HIS A 61 5.88 2.01 -8.51
CA HIS A 61 7.08 2.83 -8.68
C HIS A 61 8.31 1.99 -9.02
N LEU A 62 8.60 0.97 -8.21
CA LEU A 62 9.75 0.08 -8.40
C LEU A 62 9.71 -0.66 -9.74
N LEU A 63 8.50 -1.03 -10.18
CA LEU A 63 8.28 -1.73 -11.45
C LEU A 63 8.09 -0.78 -12.65
N LYS A 64 8.16 0.54 -12.44
CA LYS A 64 7.96 1.59 -13.46
C LYS A 64 6.61 1.50 -14.18
N ILE A 65 5.56 1.14 -13.44
CA ILE A 65 4.19 1.02 -13.94
C ILE A 65 3.38 2.21 -13.45
N LYS A 66 2.57 2.81 -14.33
CA LYS A 66 1.65 3.90 -13.95
C LYS A 66 0.63 3.37 -12.95
N SER A 67 0.37 4.15 -11.89
CA SER A 67 -0.60 3.77 -10.86
C SER A 67 -1.47 4.94 -10.45
N LYS A 68 -2.76 4.63 -10.27
CA LYS A 68 -3.77 5.53 -9.72
C LYS A 68 -4.29 5.00 -8.40
N ILE A 69 -4.36 5.86 -7.39
CA ILE A 69 -4.92 5.53 -6.09
C ILE A 69 -6.10 6.46 -5.81
N VAL A 70 -7.28 5.88 -5.64
CA VAL A 70 -8.48 6.61 -5.25
C VAL A 70 -8.58 6.60 -3.72
N MET A 71 -8.85 7.76 -3.14
CA MET A 71 -9.07 7.95 -1.71
C MET A 71 -10.27 8.86 -1.48
N PRO A 72 -11.03 8.69 -0.39
CA PRO A 72 -12.02 9.67 0.05
C PRO A 72 -11.40 11.05 0.25
N ILE A 73 -12.18 12.10 0.05
CA ILE A 73 -11.75 13.50 0.24
C ILE A 73 -11.32 13.73 1.70
N SER A 74 -11.90 12.99 2.64
CA SER A 74 -11.59 13.01 4.07
C SER A 74 -10.31 12.24 4.45
N ALA A 75 -9.59 11.65 3.50
CA ALA A 75 -8.38 10.87 3.77
C ALA A 75 -7.31 11.71 4.48
N PRO A 76 -6.64 11.18 5.53
CA PRO A 76 -5.60 11.92 6.24
C PRO A 76 -4.48 12.39 5.31
N GLN A 77 -4.17 13.69 5.34
CA GLN A 77 -3.21 14.31 4.43
C GLN A 77 -1.84 13.61 4.43
N ALA A 78 -1.36 13.19 5.59
CA ALA A 78 -0.09 12.45 5.70
C ALA A 78 -0.06 11.16 4.87
N LYS A 79 -1.22 10.49 4.71
CA LYS A 79 -1.32 9.26 3.89
C LYS A 79 -1.41 9.59 2.41
N VAL A 80 -2.14 10.65 2.05
CA VAL A 80 -2.18 11.18 0.68
C VAL A 80 -0.77 11.55 0.22
N ASP A 81 -0.05 12.30 1.04
CA ASP A 81 1.31 12.76 0.74
C ASP A 81 2.30 11.60 0.65
N ALA A 82 2.22 10.62 1.56
CA ALA A 82 3.06 9.42 1.49
C ALA A 82 2.82 8.64 0.19
N THR A 83 1.57 8.47 -0.23
CA THR A 83 1.24 7.78 -1.50
C THR A 83 1.70 8.57 -2.72
N ARG A 84 1.51 9.90 -2.74
CA ARG A 84 2.05 10.78 -3.79
C ARG A 84 3.58 10.76 -3.83
N GLY A 85 4.24 10.69 -2.67
CA GLY A 85 5.69 10.61 -2.54
C GLY A 85 6.30 9.39 -3.20
N TYR A 86 5.54 8.30 -3.35
CA TYR A 86 5.95 7.12 -4.13
C TYR A 86 5.68 7.27 -5.64
N GLY A 87 5.07 8.36 -6.11
CA GLY A 87 4.88 8.66 -7.53
C GLY A 87 3.57 8.13 -8.14
N SER A 88 2.61 7.68 -7.33
CA SER A 88 1.26 7.40 -7.82
C SER A 88 0.43 8.67 -8.00
N GLU A 89 -0.44 8.66 -9.01
CA GLU A 89 -1.51 9.65 -9.15
C GLU A 89 -2.55 9.40 -8.06
N VAL A 90 -2.76 10.35 -7.15
CA VAL A 90 -3.80 10.24 -6.11
C VAL A 90 -5.02 11.07 -6.50
N ILE A 91 -6.16 10.39 -6.60
CA ILE A 91 -7.46 10.99 -6.89
C ILE A 91 -8.25 11.04 -5.59
N LEU A 92 -8.65 12.25 -5.17
CA LEU A 92 -9.53 12.44 -4.03
C LEU A 92 -10.97 12.53 -4.54
N TYR A 93 -11.79 11.55 -4.17
CA TYR A 93 -13.18 11.44 -4.59
C TYR A 93 -14.00 10.69 -3.55
N GLY A 94 -15.28 11.05 -3.43
CA GLY A 94 -16.19 10.42 -2.48
C GLY A 94 -16.06 10.98 -1.05
N ASP A 95 -17.16 10.91 -0.32
CA ASP A 95 -17.19 11.27 1.11
C ASP A 95 -16.74 10.08 1.97
N THR A 96 -17.09 8.87 1.52
CA THR A 96 -16.71 7.61 2.14
C THR A 96 -15.81 6.77 1.22
N PHE A 97 -15.35 5.64 1.73
CA PHE A 97 -14.51 4.71 0.97
C PHE A 97 -15.25 3.99 -0.17
N ASP A 98 -16.57 3.87 -0.05
CA ASP A 98 -17.41 3.10 -0.99
C ASP A 98 -17.94 3.95 -2.16
N ASP A 99 -17.85 5.27 -2.07
CA ASP A 99 -18.26 6.24 -3.10
C ASP A 99 -17.23 6.41 -4.22
#